data_AF-A0A292SQB8-F1
#
_entry.id   AF-A0A292SQB8-F1
#
_cell.length_a   1.000
_cell.length_b   1.000
_cell.length_c   1.000
_cell.angle_alpha   90.00
_cell.angle_beta   90.00
_cell.angle_gamma   90.00
#
_symmetry.space_group_name_H-M   'P 1'
#
loop_
_entity.id
_entity.type
_entity.pdbx_description
1 polymer ?
#
loop_
_entity_poly.entity_id
_entity_poly.type
_entity_poly.pdbx_seq_one_letter_code
_entity_poly.pdbx_strand_id
1 'polypeptide(L)'
;MSDFDLWKLLSFFRSTPPEQTQKSNNTKNVPHKDDNVYTVKSGETLFSIAKANGVSVEDLKKANRLSGNALSVGQRLKIPAKSNAAIFTSPKNNNNSGIQMYKEISDEDIAKENARNKFVKITKSPDYVIKQGDTAGSIAEKFGVSTEAVLALNSLNEKALKVGETIKIPERRIAKNVKSIDDAAKATGFSLDYLKSLEKMEEKHNSVYTDKNGVKTIGIGHALDGKEYTKYKNAKLSDTQIYTLLAQDILDREQNIRAIIGDDAYKKMPQNVKDSVMDFVFNRGETMFENHSGFVSALKSGDYSSAIAKMNVDYSEIKFKSSGELEKYINNFENKKMFVVEKDGKTLRKYLSGLDKRRLYEISHASKIYNGKIPDEIMKSAQNVYNRGLYFMSIETDNGLIKKDAYLNVKAEYNQEASKMLNGKLKLKQ
;
A
#
# COMPACT_ATOMS: atom_id res chain seq x y z
N MET A 1 -22.92 4.08 -39.24
CA MET A 1 -22.02 3.41 -40.20
C MET A 1 -20.64 3.98 -39.92
N SER A 2 -19.86 3.34 -39.04
CA SER A 2 -19.02 2.14 -39.28
C SER A 2 -17.96 2.43 -40.33
N ASP A 3 -16.67 2.18 -40.18
CA ASP A 3 -15.83 1.64 -39.12
C ASP A 3 -14.44 2.23 -39.43
N PHE A 4 -13.65 2.58 -38.43
CA PHE A 4 -12.22 2.77 -38.67
C PHE A 4 -11.45 1.86 -37.72
N ASP A 5 -10.87 0.85 -38.33
CA ASP A 5 -10.41 -0.40 -37.76
C ASP A 5 -9.04 -0.25 -37.11
N LEU A 6 -8.97 -0.63 -35.83
CA LEU A 6 -7.85 -0.45 -34.90
C LEU A 6 -6.71 -1.48 -35.10
N TRP A 7 -6.71 -2.20 -36.22
CA TRP A 7 -5.75 -3.27 -36.54
C TRP A 7 -4.56 -2.86 -37.43
N LYS A 8 -4.42 -1.57 -37.81
CA LYS A 8 -3.35 -1.08 -38.71
C LYS A 8 -2.09 -0.52 -38.03
N LEU A 9 -1.91 -0.68 -36.72
CA LEU A 9 -0.77 -0.11 -35.97
C LEU A 9 0.21 -1.16 -35.40
N LEU A 10 0.20 -2.40 -35.93
CA LEU A 10 1.04 -3.51 -35.45
C LEU A 10 1.82 -4.26 -36.56
N SER A 11 2.38 -3.55 -37.54
CA SER A 11 3.34 -4.16 -38.47
C SER A 11 4.42 -3.16 -38.88
N PHE A 12 5.66 -3.65 -39.04
CA PHE A 12 6.97 -2.99 -39.28
C PHE A 12 7.85 -3.02 -38.02
N PHE A 13 8.87 -3.86 -37.85
CA PHE A 13 9.75 -4.55 -38.81
C PHE A 13 10.14 -5.96 -38.35
N ARG A 14 10.10 -6.89 -39.32
CA ARG A 14 10.82 -8.17 -39.35
C ARG A 14 12.13 -7.93 -40.09
N SER A 15 13.24 -8.43 -39.56
CA SER A 15 14.43 -8.74 -40.37
C SER A 15 15.31 -9.74 -39.62
N THR A 16 15.32 -10.98 -40.10
CA THR A 16 16.38 -12.00 -39.88
C THR A 16 17.44 -11.84 -40.98
N PRO A 17 18.71 -12.21 -40.74
CA PRO A 17 19.30 -13.38 -41.43
C PRO A 17 20.51 -14.03 -40.69
N PRO A 18 21.20 -15.06 -41.23
CA PRO A 18 20.71 -16.31 -41.82
C PRO A 18 21.30 -17.56 -41.13
N GLU A 19 20.76 -18.71 -41.50
CA GLU A 19 21.18 -20.06 -41.16
C GLU A 19 22.47 -20.46 -41.90
N GLN A 20 23.42 -21.10 -41.21
CA GLN A 20 24.49 -21.88 -41.85
C GLN A 20 24.55 -23.30 -41.28
N THR A 21 24.68 -24.21 -42.23
CA THR A 21 24.61 -25.66 -42.21
C THR A 21 25.74 -26.37 -41.47
N GLN A 22 25.41 -27.60 -41.05
CA GLN A 22 26.20 -28.60 -40.33
C GLN A 22 27.56 -28.95 -40.95
N LYS A 23 28.55 -29.24 -40.08
CA LYS A 23 29.56 -30.28 -40.32
C LYS A 23 29.78 -31.13 -39.07
N SER A 24 29.65 -32.44 -39.29
CA SER A 24 30.02 -33.56 -38.41
C SER A 24 31.49 -33.50 -38.01
N ASN A 25 31.79 -33.87 -36.76
CA ASN A 25 32.96 -34.68 -36.42
C ASN A 25 32.73 -35.44 -35.12
N ASN A 26 32.91 -36.75 -35.22
CA ASN A 26 32.69 -37.77 -34.21
C ASN A 26 34.03 -38.07 -33.51
N THR A 27 34.13 -37.89 -32.18
CA THR A 27 35.09 -38.65 -31.35
C THR A 27 34.70 -38.64 -29.86
N LYS A 28 34.29 -39.84 -29.40
CA LYS A 28 34.64 -40.52 -28.13
C LYS A 28 34.22 -39.89 -26.79
N ASN A 29 33.08 -40.40 -26.30
CA ASN A 29 32.75 -40.84 -24.93
C ASN A 29 33.54 -40.28 -23.73
N VAL A 30 32.86 -39.43 -22.96
CA VAL A 30 32.87 -39.45 -21.48
C VAL A 30 31.41 -39.28 -21.04
N PRO A 31 30.84 -40.15 -20.18
CA PRO A 31 29.44 -40.05 -19.79
C PRO A 31 29.27 -38.88 -18.81
N HIS A 32 28.75 -37.74 -19.28
CA HIS A 32 28.38 -36.63 -18.41
C HIS A 32 26.87 -36.57 -18.23
N LYS A 33 26.49 -36.91 -17.01
CA LYS A 33 25.19 -36.88 -16.34
C LYS A 33 24.27 -35.76 -16.83
N ASP A 34 23.03 -36.14 -17.16
CA ASP A 34 21.94 -35.36 -17.77
C ASP A 34 21.91 -33.86 -17.44
N ASP A 35 21.86 -33.04 -18.50
CA ASP A 35 21.58 -31.62 -18.42
C ASP A 35 20.14 -31.40 -17.91
N ASN A 36 20.02 -30.96 -16.66
CA ASN A 36 18.74 -30.63 -16.03
C ASN A 36 18.19 -29.33 -16.67
N VAL A 37 17.38 -29.46 -17.72
CA VAL A 37 16.78 -28.33 -18.46
C VAL A 37 15.38 -28.02 -17.93
N TYR A 38 15.14 -26.77 -17.57
CA TYR A 38 13.89 -26.25 -17.03
C TYR A 38 13.18 -25.36 -18.06
N THR A 39 11.88 -25.56 -18.29
CA THR A 39 11.07 -24.71 -19.19
C THR A 39 10.29 -23.68 -18.40
N VAL A 40 10.52 -22.40 -18.68
CA VAL A 40 9.88 -21.24 -18.04
C VAL A 40 8.37 -21.26 -18.26
N LYS A 41 7.60 -21.19 -17.18
CA LYS A 41 6.14 -21.06 -17.19
C LYS A 41 5.71 -19.60 -17.06
N SER A 42 4.44 -19.34 -17.38
CA SER A 42 3.85 -18.01 -17.22
C SER A 42 3.97 -17.52 -15.77
N GLY A 43 4.46 -16.29 -15.59
CA GLY A 43 4.65 -15.66 -14.28
C GLY A 43 5.94 -16.02 -13.53
N GLU A 44 6.80 -16.87 -14.10
CA GLU A 44 8.08 -17.22 -13.48
C GLU A 44 9.18 -16.20 -13.80
N THR A 45 10.10 -16.03 -12.86
CA THR A 45 11.28 -15.17 -12.99
C THR A 45 12.55 -16.00 -12.81
N LEU A 46 13.71 -15.48 -13.23
CA LEU A 46 14.99 -16.15 -12.95
C LEU A 46 15.17 -16.45 -11.47
N PHE A 47 14.66 -15.56 -10.61
CA PHE A 47 14.70 -15.73 -9.18
C PHE A 47 13.84 -16.91 -8.69
N SER A 48 12.59 -17.02 -9.14
CA SER A 48 11.72 -18.13 -8.72
C SER A 48 12.26 -19.48 -9.18
N ILE A 49 12.86 -19.53 -10.39
CA ILE A 49 13.45 -20.74 -10.97
C ILE A 49 14.75 -21.11 -10.25
N ALA A 50 15.65 -20.15 -10.03
CA ALA A 50 16.91 -20.38 -9.31
C ALA A 50 16.66 -20.89 -7.89
N LYS A 51 15.70 -20.26 -7.19
CA LYS A 51 15.27 -20.68 -5.84
C LYS A 51 14.72 -22.10 -5.80
N ALA A 52 13.81 -22.45 -6.72
CA ALA A 52 13.23 -23.79 -6.78
C ALA A 52 14.27 -24.89 -7.03
N ASN A 53 15.38 -24.53 -7.67
CA ASN A 53 16.44 -25.46 -8.04
C ASN A 53 17.68 -25.39 -7.14
N GLY A 54 17.69 -24.51 -6.13
CA GLY A 54 18.80 -24.37 -5.18
C GLY A 54 20.10 -23.89 -5.84
N VAL A 55 20.00 -22.99 -6.82
CA VAL A 55 21.13 -22.35 -7.50
C VAL A 55 21.03 -20.84 -7.37
N SER A 56 22.12 -20.10 -7.58
CA SER A 56 22.04 -18.64 -7.62
C SER A 56 21.47 -18.14 -8.96
N VAL A 57 20.83 -16.97 -8.97
CA VAL A 57 20.40 -16.32 -10.22
C VAL A 57 21.61 -16.04 -11.12
N GLU A 58 22.76 -15.70 -10.53
CA GLU A 58 23.96 -15.41 -11.28
C GLU A 58 24.54 -16.65 -11.95
N ASP A 59 24.57 -17.80 -11.26
CA ASP A 59 24.99 -19.07 -11.86
C ASP A 59 24.01 -19.55 -12.91
N LEU A 60 22.70 -19.34 -12.68
CA LEU A 60 21.67 -19.62 -13.67
C LEU A 60 21.83 -18.72 -14.91
N LYS A 61 22.12 -17.43 -14.74
CA LYS A 61 22.39 -16.50 -15.84
C LYS A 61 23.64 -16.87 -16.60
N LYS A 62 24.73 -17.19 -15.89
CA LYS A 62 26.01 -17.63 -16.49
C LYS A 62 25.83 -18.93 -17.27
N ALA A 63 25.15 -19.92 -16.68
CA ALA A 63 24.85 -21.19 -17.34
C ALA A 63 24.00 -21.02 -18.60
N ASN A 64 23.20 -19.94 -18.69
CA ASN A 64 22.29 -19.66 -19.80
C ASN A 64 22.70 -18.46 -20.66
N ARG A 65 23.87 -17.88 -20.43
CA ARG A 65 24.39 -16.68 -21.12
C ARG A 65 23.40 -15.51 -21.17
N LEU A 66 22.64 -15.30 -20.09
CA LEU A 66 21.63 -14.25 -20.00
C LEU A 66 22.26 -12.93 -19.55
N SER A 67 22.08 -11.88 -20.36
CA SER A 67 22.55 -10.51 -20.03
C SER A 67 21.62 -9.76 -19.09
N GLY A 68 20.34 -10.19 -18.97
CA GLY A 68 19.31 -9.53 -18.17
C GLY A 68 18.42 -10.51 -17.40
N ASN A 69 17.36 -9.99 -16.79
CA ASN A 69 16.42 -10.76 -15.97
C ASN A 69 15.10 -11.11 -16.66
N ALA A 70 14.92 -10.65 -17.90
CA ALA A 70 13.75 -10.94 -18.70
C ALA A 70 13.76 -12.42 -19.13
N LEU A 71 12.63 -13.09 -18.94
CA LEU A 71 12.39 -14.45 -19.40
C LEU A 71 11.15 -14.47 -20.29
N SER A 72 11.20 -15.27 -21.35
CA SER A 72 10.03 -15.56 -22.17
C SER A 72 9.37 -16.85 -21.69
N VAL A 73 8.03 -16.88 -21.69
CA VAL A 73 7.29 -18.12 -21.43
C VAL A 73 7.67 -19.15 -22.50
N GLY A 74 7.96 -20.38 -22.06
CA GLY A 74 8.47 -21.45 -22.91
C GLY A 74 9.99 -21.45 -23.13
N GLN A 75 10.72 -20.44 -22.62
CA GLN A 75 12.18 -20.41 -22.68
C GLN A 75 12.77 -21.60 -21.90
N ARG A 76 13.79 -22.26 -22.46
CA ARG A 76 14.48 -23.38 -21.81
C ARG A 76 15.76 -22.88 -21.14
N LEU A 77 15.93 -23.19 -19.85
CA LEU A 77 17.06 -22.82 -19.03
C LEU A 77 17.81 -24.05 -18.53
N LYS A 78 19.12 -24.10 -18.75
CA LYS A 78 20.05 -25.06 -18.15
C LYS A 78 20.24 -24.75 -16.67
N ILE A 79 19.88 -25.67 -15.79
CA ILE A 79 20.08 -25.54 -14.35
C ILE A 79 21.48 -26.07 -13.99
N PRO A 80 22.39 -25.24 -13.44
CA PRO A 80 23.72 -25.70 -13.06
C PRO A 80 23.66 -26.69 -11.88
N ALA A 81 24.61 -27.62 -11.81
CA ALA A 81 24.69 -28.58 -10.70
C ALA A 81 24.97 -27.87 -9.37
N LYS A 82 24.31 -28.31 -8.30
CA LYS A 82 24.48 -27.77 -6.93
C LYS A 82 25.96 -27.84 -6.53
N SER A 83 26.59 -26.68 -6.29
CA SER A 83 27.94 -26.66 -5.72
C SER A 83 27.82 -26.83 -4.19
N ASN A 84 28.39 -27.91 -3.65
CA ASN A 84 28.40 -28.23 -2.22
C ASN A 84 29.45 -27.43 -1.41
N ALA A 85 29.79 -26.20 -1.82
CA ALA A 85 30.67 -25.35 -1.02
C ALA A 85 29.87 -24.66 0.09
N ALA A 86 30.23 -24.93 1.34
CA ALA A 86 29.62 -24.37 2.55
C ALA A 86 29.57 -22.82 2.51
N ILE A 87 28.39 -22.24 2.74
CA ILE A 87 28.09 -20.82 2.48
C ILE A 87 28.33 -19.90 3.70
N PHE A 88 28.90 -20.38 4.82
CA PHE A 88 29.19 -19.52 5.97
C PHE A 88 30.57 -19.77 6.59
N THR A 89 31.55 -19.01 6.12
CA THR A 89 32.63 -18.53 6.99
C THR A 89 32.60 -17.00 6.99
N SER A 90 32.35 -16.43 8.16
CA SER A 90 32.35 -14.99 8.40
C SER A 90 33.73 -14.37 8.13
N PRO A 91 33.81 -13.26 7.37
CA PRO A 91 34.89 -12.31 7.51
C PRO A 91 34.39 -11.08 8.29
N LYS A 92 35.02 -10.83 9.45
CA LYS A 92 35.05 -9.49 10.06
C LYS A 92 35.72 -8.54 9.07
N ASN A 93 34.98 -7.67 8.39
CA ASN A 93 35.52 -6.37 8.02
C ASN A 93 34.43 -5.32 7.81
N ASN A 94 34.57 -4.21 8.55
CA ASN A 94 33.73 -3.03 8.46
C ASN A 94 34.13 -2.26 7.21
N ASN A 95 33.21 -2.17 6.23
CA ASN A 95 33.06 -1.15 5.19
C ASN A 95 32.43 -1.82 3.97
N ASN A 96 31.11 -1.67 3.76
CA ASN A 96 30.51 -1.84 2.43
C ASN A 96 29.16 -1.14 2.29
N SER A 97 29.10 -0.25 1.31
CA SER A 97 27.92 0.45 0.79
C SER A 97 27.17 -0.40 -0.24
N GLY A 98 26.78 -1.63 0.14
CA GLY A 98 25.97 -2.53 -0.69
C GLY A 98 24.63 -2.79 -0.01
N ILE A 99 23.53 -2.47 -0.69
CA ILE A 99 22.17 -2.69 -0.18
C ILE A 99 21.95 -4.20 0.01
N GLN A 100 21.85 -4.62 1.26
CA GLN A 100 21.60 -6.00 1.68
C GLN A 100 20.13 -6.35 1.36
N MET A 101 19.90 -6.96 0.19
CA MET A 101 18.57 -7.15 -0.42
C MET A 101 17.78 -8.37 0.07
N TYR A 102 18.22 -9.06 1.13
CA TYR A 102 17.41 -10.05 1.84
C TYR A 102 17.71 -9.98 3.34
N LYS A 103 16.80 -9.39 4.11
CA LYS A 103 16.75 -9.58 5.56
C LYS A 103 15.97 -10.88 5.79
N GLU A 104 16.64 -11.97 6.17
CA GLU A 104 15.97 -13.06 6.88
C GLU A 104 15.23 -12.46 8.08
N ILE A 105 14.02 -12.93 8.41
CA ILE A 105 13.25 -12.38 9.54
C ILE A 105 14.15 -12.42 10.76
N SER A 106 14.55 -11.27 11.27
CA SER A 106 15.54 -11.21 12.34
C SER A 106 14.94 -11.71 13.64
N ASP A 107 15.77 -12.21 14.56
CA ASP A 107 15.34 -12.56 15.92
C ASP A 107 14.60 -11.41 16.61
N GLU A 108 14.95 -10.17 16.25
CA GLU A 108 14.26 -8.96 16.69
C GLU A 108 12.81 -8.88 16.17
N ASP A 109 12.57 -9.26 14.91
CA ASP A 109 11.23 -9.27 14.31
C ASP A 109 10.36 -10.39 14.93
N ILE A 110 10.96 -11.54 15.27
CA ILE A 110 10.29 -12.63 16.00
C ILE A 110 9.97 -12.20 17.43
N ALA A 111 10.92 -11.56 18.12
CA ALA A 111 10.71 -11.03 19.47
C ALA A 111 9.61 -9.96 19.50
N LYS A 112 9.53 -9.10 18.48
CA LYS A 112 8.46 -8.11 18.32
C LYS A 112 7.09 -8.77 18.17
N GLU A 113 6.96 -9.80 17.33
CA GLU A 113 5.68 -10.51 17.17
C GLU A 113 5.30 -11.28 18.45
N ASN A 114 6.27 -11.86 19.17
CA ASN A 114 6.00 -12.49 20.47
C ASN A 114 5.57 -11.48 21.53
N ALA A 115 6.19 -10.29 21.57
CA ALA A 115 5.79 -9.20 22.45
C ALA A 115 4.36 -8.70 22.14
N ARG A 116 3.97 -8.73 20.86
CA ARG A 116 2.63 -8.35 20.39
C ARG A 116 1.51 -9.22 20.99
N ASN A 117 1.78 -10.50 21.27
CA ASN A 117 0.79 -11.42 21.88
C ASN A 117 0.29 -10.99 23.28
N LYS A 118 1.04 -10.12 23.97
CA LYS A 118 0.61 -9.49 25.22
C LYS A 118 -0.53 -8.48 25.00
N PHE A 119 -0.54 -7.84 23.83
CA PHE A 119 -1.45 -6.74 23.49
C PHE A 119 -2.50 -7.11 22.45
N VAL A 120 -2.37 -8.27 21.80
CA VAL A 120 -3.33 -8.76 20.80
C VAL A 120 -3.75 -10.18 21.12
N LYS A 121 -5.04 -10.46 21.02
CA LYS A 121 -5.58 -11.82 20.97
C LYS A 121 -5.86 -12.17 19.51
N ILE A 122 -5.16 -13.19 18.99
CA ILE A 122 -5.39 -13.73 17.65
C ILE A 122 -6.25 -14.99 17.77
N THR A 123 -7.33 -15.04 17.02
CA THR A 123 -8.22 -16.21 16.93
C THR A 123 -8.30 -16.66 15.49
N LYS A 124 -7.77 -17.85 15.17
CA LYS A 124 -7.88 -18.41 13.84
C LYS A 124 -9.33 -18.81 13.55
N SER A 125 -9.76 -18.58 12.33
CA SER A 125 -11.09 -18.95 11.85
C SER A 125 -10.97 -20.17 10.94
N PRO A 126 -11.89 -21.15 11.04
CA PRO A 126 -11.95 -22.22 10.04
C PRO A 126 -12.44 -21.67 8.71
N ASP A 127 -12.19 -22.41 7.63
CA ASP A 127 -12.84 -22.16 6.35
C ASP A 127 -14.37 -22.26 6.50
N TYR A 128 -15.10 -21.52 5.67
CA TYR A 128 -16.55 -21.39 5.75
C TYR A 128 -17.22 -21.73 4.42
N VAL A 129 -18.31 -22.50 4.47
CA VAL A 129 -19.13 -22.81 3.30
C VAL A 129 -20.29 -21.81 3.23
N ILE A 130 -20.39 -21.05 2.14
CA ILE A 130 -21.43 -20.05 1.93
C ILE A 130 -22.80 -20.74 1.91
N LYS A 131 -23.73 -20.25 2.73
CA LYS A 131 -25.09 -20.75 2.85
C LYS A 131 -26.09 -19.85 2.13
N GLN A 132 -27.28 -20.38 1.88
CA GLN A 132 -28.38 -19.60 1.33
C GLN A 132 -28.71 -18.41 2.27
N GLY A 133 -28.75 -17.20 1.72
CA GLY A 133 -29.03 -15.97 2.46
C GLY A 133 -27.80 -15.29 3.07
N ASP A 134 -26.61 -15.89 2.99
CA ASP A 134 -25.38 -15.24 3.42
C ASP A 134 -25.04 -14.04 2.51
N THR A 135 -24.57 -12.97 3.15
CA THR A 135 -23.87 -11.86 2.48
C THR A 135 -22.43 -11.82 2.99
N ALA A 136 -21.53 -11.13 2.28
CA ALA A 136 -20.16 -10.96 2.76
C ALA A 136 -20.15 -10.29 4.15
N GLY A 137 -21.02 -9.29 4.35
CA GLY A 137 -21.19 -8.62 5.64
C GLY A 137 -21.72 -9.53 6.75
N SER A 138 -22.71 -10.39 6.48
CA SER A 138 -23.24 -11.30 7.52
C SER A 138 -22.22 -12.37 7.92
N ILE A 139 -21.42 -12.85 6.96
CA ILE A 139 -20.31 -13.77 7.23
C ILE A 139 -19.25 -13.04 8.06
N ALA A 140 -18.85 -11.83 7.67
CA ALA A 140 -17.85 -11.04 8.37
C ALA A 140 -18.27 -10.73 9.82
N GLU A 141 -19.53 -10.30 10.03
CA GLU A 141 -20.09 -10.04 11.36
C GLU A 141 -20.07 -11.31 12.24
N LYS A 142 -20.42 -12.46 11.67
CA LYS A 142 -20.40 -13.76 12.38
C LYS A 142 -19.00 -14.11 12.90
N PHE A 143 -17.95 -13.82 12.13
CA PHE A 143 -16.58 -14.11 12.52
C PHE A 143 -15.88 -12.95 13.23
N GLY A 144 -16.51 -11.77 13.30
CA GLY A 144 -15.94 -10.57 13.90
C GLY A 144 -14.71 -10.07 13.15
N VAL A 145 -14.77 -10.07 11.82
CA VAL A 145 -13.74 -9.56 10.89
C VAL A 145 -14.38 -8.54 9.94
N SER A 146 -13.58 -7.81 9.17
CA SER A 146 -14.08 -6.89 8.14
C SER A 146 -14.63 -7.63 6.91
N THR A 147 -15.66 -7.06 6.29
CA THR A 147 -16.21 -7.55 5.01
C THR A 147 -15.14 -7.52 3.92
N GLU A 148 -14.37 -6.45 3.89
CA GLU A 148 -13.31 -6.17 2.92
C GLU A 148 -12.20 -7.23 3.01
N ALA A 149 -11.78 -7.65 4.21
CA ALA A 149 -10.77 -8.69 4.36
C ALA A 149 -11.27 -10.03 3.85
N VAL A 150 -12.54 -10.38 4.11
CA VAL A 150 -13.14 -11.62 3.61
C VAL A 150 -13.17 -11.61 2.09
N LEU A 151 -13.63 -10.52 1.47
CA LEU A 151 -13.70 -10.40 0.02
C LEU A 151 -12.30 -10.44 -0.62
N ALA A 152 -11.37 -9.62 -0.13
CA ALA A 152 -10.02 -9.52 -0.68
C ALA A 152 -9.22 -10.83 -0.54
N LEU A 153 -9.30 -11.50 0.62
CA LEU A 153 -8.58 -12.76 0.87
C LEU A 153 -9.00 -13.87 -0.10
N ASN A 154 -10.25 -13.83 -0.56
CA ASN A 154 -10.82 -14.83 -1.45
C ASN A 154 -10.96 -14.33 -2.90
N SER A 155 -10.50 -13.11 -3.20
CA SER A 155 -10.67 -12.47 -4.52
C SER A 155 -12.14 -12.46 -4.99
N LEU A 156 -13.06 -12.24 -4.05
CA LEU A 156 -14.51 -12.29 -4.29
C LEU A 156 -15.06 -10.92 -4.65
N ASN A 157 -16.11 -10.94 -5.48
CA ASN A 157 -17.00 -9.81 -5.66
C ASN A 157 -18.26 -10.03 -4.80
N GLU A 158 -18.60 -9.05 -3.97
CA GLU A 158 -19.75 -9.12 -3.05
C GLU A 158 -21.07 -9.50 -3.75
N LYS A 159 -21.25 -9.07 -5.01
CA LYS A 159 -22.48 -9.35 -5.79
C LYS A 159 -22.52 -10.75 -6.41
N ALA A 160 -21.43 -11.52 -6.30
CA ALA A 160 -21.25 -12.78 -7.01
C ALA A 160 -20.93 -13.97 -6.08
N LEU A 161 -21.33 -13.89 -4.80
CA LEU A 161 -21.17 -14.99 -3.85
C LEU A 161 -21.97 -16.22 -4.27
N LYS A 162 -21.35 -17.40 -4.23
CA LYS A 162 -21.98 -18.67 -4.65
C LYS A 162 -22.27 -19.55 -3.44
N VAL A 163 -23.53 -19.94 -3.27
CA VAL A 163 -23.91 -20.92 -2.25
C VAL A 163 -23.16 -22.23 -2.48
N GLY A 164 -22.60 -22.80 -1.41
CA GLY A 164 -21.79 -24.01 -1.43
C GLY A 164 -20.29 -23.77 -1.67
N GLU A 165 -19.88 -22.55 -2.05
CA GLU A 165 -18.47 -22.20 -2.17
C GLU A 165 -17.79 -22.18 -0.80
N THR A 166 -16.60 -22.77 -0.71
CA THR A 166 -15.79 -22.73 0.51
C THR A 166 -14.81 -21.56 0.44
N ILE A 167 -14.86 -20.68 1.43
CA ILE A 167 -14.05 -19.47 1.51
C ILE A 167 -13.18 -19.49 2.77
N LYS A 168 -12.02 -18.85 2.69
CA LYS A 168 -11.13 -18.63 3.83
C LYS A 168 -11.65 -17.46 4.66
N ILE A 169 -11.61 -17.61 5.98
CA ILE A 169 -11.96 -16.52 6.89
C ILE A 169 -10.67 -15.95 7.50
N PRO A 170 -10.46 -14.63 7.43
CA PRO A 170 -9.34 -13.99 8.09
C PRO A 170 -9.33 -14.29 9.60
N GLU A 171 -8.14 -14.31 10.21
CA GLU A 171 -8.03 -14.47 11.66
C GLU A 171 -8.55 -13.24 12.39
N ARG A 172 -9.27 -13.41 13.49
CA ARG A 172 -9.74 -12.27 14.28
C ARG A 172 -8.63 -11.76 15.19
N ARG A 173 -8.34 -10.46 15.12
CA ARG A 173 -7.34 -9.78 15.95
C ARG A 173 -8.05 -8.80 16.88
N ILE A 174 -7.87 -8.98 18.20
CA ILE A 174 -8.51 -8.11 19.20
C ILE A 174 -7.45 -7.45 20.07
N ALA A 175 -7.45 -6.11 20.11
CA ALA A 175 -6.61 -5.33 21.01
C ALA A 175 -6.99 -5.58 22.47
N LYS A 176 -5.99 -5.79 23.32
CA LYS A 176 -6.11 -5.99 24.78
C LYS A 176 -4.97 -5.29 25.50
N ASN A 177 -5.16 -4.92 26.76
CA ASN A 177 -4.12 -4.32 27.60
C ASN A 177 -3.48 -3.04 27.01
N VAL A 178 -4.21 -2.28 26.16
CA VAL A 178 -3.71 -1.05 25.54
C VAL A 178 -4.07 0.14 26.42
N LYS A 179 -3.09 0.72 27.13
CA LYS A 179 -3.32 1.82 28.08
C LYS A 179 -2.82 3.18 27.60
N SER A 180 -1.84 3.17 26.69
CA SER A 180 -1.23 4.37 26.11
C SER A 180 -1.00 4.20 24.62
N ILE A 181 -0.58 5.28 23.96
CA ILE A 181 -0.17 5.25 22.56
C ILE A 181 1.04 4.34 22.31
N ASP A 182 1.94 4.19 23.30
CA ASP A 182 3.06 3.24 23.22
C ASP A 182 2.59 1.79 23.20
N ASP A 183 1.53 1.48 23.96
CA ASP A 183 0.94 0.15 23.94
C ASP A 183 0.17 -0.09 22.63
N ALA A 184 -0.45 0.95 22.06
CA ALA A 184 -1.06 0.87 20.73
C ALA A 184 0.02 0.60 19.65
N ALA A 185 1.20 1.23 19.74
CA ALA A 185 2.33 0.95 18.85
C ALA A 185 2.76 -0.52 18.94
N LYS A 186 2.92 -1.03 20.16
CA LYS A 186 3.28 -2.44 20.40
C LYS A 186 2.19 -3.41 19.92
N ALA A 187 0.92 -3.07 20.11
CA ALA A 187 -0.20 -3.90 19.70
C ALA A 187 -0.30 -4.01 18.18
N THR A 188 -0.10 -2.89 17.48
CA THR A 188 -0.32 -2.80 16.04
C THR A 188 0.93 -3.12 15.23
N GLY A 189 2.12 -3.00 15.84
CA GLY A 189 3.40 -3.18 15.14
C GLY A 189 3.81 -1.96 14.29
N PHE A 190 3.13 -0.83 14.44
CA PHE A 190 3.46 0.43 13.77
C PHE A 190 4.39 1.29 14.62
N SER A 191 5.12 2.21 13.98
CA SER A 191 6.04 3.07 14.74
C SER A 191 5.30 4.03 15.67
N LEU A 192 5.87 4.27 16.84
CA LEU A 192 5.34 5.23 17.81
C LEU A 192 5.29 6.65 17.21
N ASP A 193 6.29 7.03 16.43
CA ASP A 193 6.35 8.32 15.76
C ASP A 193 5.20 8.51 14.77
N TYR A 194 4.86 7.44 14.03
CA TYR A 194 3.69 7.46 13.17
C TYR A 194 2.40 7.64 13.98
N LEU A 195 2.18 6.85 15.04
CA LEU A 195 0.96 6.98 15.83
C LEU A 195 0.81 8.36 16.48
N LYS A 196 1.90 8.97 16.97
CA LYS A 196 1.90 10.34 17.49
C LYS A 196 1.56 11.36 16.39
N SER A 197 2.06 11.13 15.18
CA SER A 197 1.72 11.97 14.02
C SER A 197 0.24 11.82 13.66
N LEU A 198 -0.29 10.59 13.68
CA LEU A 198 -1.69 10.30 13.43
C LEU A 198 -2.60 10.95 14.47
N GLU A 199 -2.29 10.82 15.76
CA GLU A 199 -3.04 11.48 16.85
C GLU A 199 -3.07 13.01 16.66
N LYS A 200 -1.95 13.61 16.25
CA LYS A 200 -1.90 15.05 15.95
C LYS A 200 -2.73 15.43 14.72
N MET A 201 -2.76 14.58 13.68
CA MET A 201 -3.49 14.86 12.43
C MET A 201 -5.00 14.64 12.55
N GLU A 202 -5.42 13.65 13.32
CA GLU A 202 -6.85 13.29 13.50
C GLU A 202 -7.50 13.98 14.71
N GLU A 203 -6.68 14.50 15.62
CA GLU A 203 -7.07 15.06 16.92
C GLU A 203 -7.71 14.01 17.86
N LYS A 204 -7.40 14.10 19.15
CA LYS A 204 -7.95 13.19 20.16
C LYS A 204 -9.23 13.75 20.77
N HIS A 205 -10.34 13.04 20.60
CA HIS A 205 -11.65 13.38 21.17
C HIS A 205 -12.16 12.29 22.11
N ASN A 206 -12.53 12.68 23.34
CA ASN A 206 -13.10 11.76 24.33
C ASN A 206 -14.63 11.66 24.28
N SER A 207 -15.28 12.43 23.41
CA SER A 207 -16.73 12.42 23.20
C SER A 207 -17.03 12.45 21.70
N VAL A 208 -18.23 12.04 21.31
CA VAL A 208 -18.65 12.08 19.91
C VAL A 208 -18.62 13.51 19.38
N TYR A 209 -18.00 13.69 18.22
CA TYR A 209 -17.97 14.94 17.46
C TYR A 209 -18.44 14.70 16.03
N THR A 210 -18.58 15.78 15.25
CA THR A 210 -18.86 15.71 13.81
C THR A 210 -17.62 16.19 13.09
N ASP A 211 -17.04 15.35 12.23
CA ASP A 211 -15.85 15.70 11.49
C ASP A 211 -16.16 16.73 10.38
N LYS A 212 -15.11 17.17 9.67
CA LYS A 212 -15.22 18.11 8.54
C LYS A 212 -16.07 17.61 7.37
N ASN A 213 -16.34 16.31 7.31
CA ASN A 213 -17.16 15.67 6.27
C ASN A 213 -18.60 15.40 6.74
N GLY A 214 -18.95 15.77 7.99
CA GLY A 214 -20.28 15.53 8.56
C GLY A 214 -20.44 14.17 9.24
N VAL A 215 -19.38 13.38 9.36
CA VAL A 215 -19.40 12.02 9.92
C VAL A 215 -19.28 12.07 11.44
N LYS A 216 -20.15 11.33 12.13
CA LYS A 216 -20.08 11.18 13.59
C LYS A 216 -18.86 10.34 13.94
N THR A 217 -17.98 10.89 14.75
CA THR A 217 -16.64 10.35 15.01
C THR A 217 -16.31 10.43 16.50
N ILE A 218 -15.44 9.56 17.01
CA ILE A 218 -14.93 9.60 18.39
C ILE A 218 -13.48 9.14 18.44
N GLY A 219 -12.78 9.33 19.55
CA GLY A 219 -11.41 8.86 19.73
C GLY A 219 -10.45 9.59 18.80
N ILE A 220 -9.70 8.82 18.02
CA ILE A 220 -8.73 9.32 17.03
C ILE A 220 -9.23 8.84 15.67
N GLY A 221 -10.04 9.65 14.99
CA GLY A 221 -10.53 9.35 13.63
C GLY A 221 -11.47 8.14 13.48
N HIS A 222 -12.07 7.63 14.57
CA HIS A 222 -12.98 6.47 14.50
C HIS A 222 -14.40 6.91 14.13
N ALA A 223 -14.78 6.69 12.88
CA ALA A 223 -16.13 6.94 12.37
C ALA A 223 -17.12 5.92 12.93
N LEU A 224 -18.27 6.40 13.40
CA LEU A 224 -19.28 5.61 14.09
C LEU A 224 -20.38 5.14 13.14
N ASP A 225 -20.67 3.83 13.16
CA ASP A 225 -21.90 3.31 12.58
C ASP A 225 -23.14 3.63 13.47
N GLY A 226 -24.34 3.21 13.04
CA GLY A 226 -25.57 3.46 13.81
C GLY A 226 -25.62 2.77 15.18
N LYS A 227 -25.06 1.56 15.29
CA LYS A 227 -25.00 0.79 16.55
C LYS A 227 -24.00 1.46 17.50
N GLU A 228 -22.83 1.83 17.00
CA GLU A 228 -21.77 2.49 17.75
C GLU A 228 -22.16 3.90 18.17
N TYR A 229 -22.80 4.68 17.29
CA TYR A 229 -23.32 5.99 17.67
C TYR A 229 -24.32 5.88 18.83
N THR A 230 -25.22 4.89 18.79
CA THR A 230 -26.17 4.66 19.89
C THR A 230 -25.45 4.35 21.20
N LYS A 231 -24.36 3.58 21.14
CA LYS A 231 -23.51 3.22 22.29
C LYS A 231 -22.72 4.41 22.83
N TYR A 232 -22.18 5.25 21.96
CA TYR A 232 -21.19 6.27 22.32
C TYR A 232 -21.73 7.71 22.40
N LYS A 233 -22.93 8.01 21.89
CA LYS A 233 -23.47 9.39 21.80
C LYS A 233 -23.43 10.20 23.10
N ASN A 234 -23.51 9.52 24.26
CA ASN A 234 -23.45 10.14 25.59
C ASN A 234 -22.24 9.67 26.41
N ALA A 235 -21.33 8.91 25.80
CA ALA A 235 -20.17 8.37 26.48
C ALA A 235 -19.03 9.39 26.53
N LYS A 236 -18.23 9.34 27.61
CA LYS A 236 -16.95 10.02 27.71
C LYS A 236 -15.86 8.97 27.88
N LEU A 237 -15.01 8.81 26.88
CA LEU A 237 -13.98 7.79 26.84
C LEU A 237 -12.78 8.19 27.71
N SER A 238 -12.24 7.22 28.43
CA SER A 238 -10.89 7.32 29.01
C SER A 238 -9.81 7.17 27.93
N ASP A 239 -8.60 7.62 28.21
CA ASP A 239 -7.45 7.44 27.31
C ASP A 239 -7.21 5.96 26.97
N THR A 240 -7.38 5.05 27.93
CA THR A 240 -7.29 3.60 27.68
C THR A 240 -8.32 3.14 26.65
N GLN A 241 -9.56 3.62 26.73
CA GLN A 241 -10.59 3.29 25.73
C GLN A 241 -10.27 3.87 24.36
N ILE A 242 -9.78 5.12 24.30
CA ILE A 242 -9.40 5.77 23.04
C ILE A 242 -8.26 5.00 22.35
N TYR A 243 -7.19 4.68 23.08
CA TYR A 243 -6.05 3.97 22.47
C TYR A 243 -6.37 2.51 22.17
N THR A 244 -7.26 1.87 22.93
CA THR A 244 -7.76 0.53 22.57
C THR A 244 -8.56 0.57 21.28
N LEU A 245 -9.42 1.59 21.09
CA LEU A 245 -10.18 1.80 19.87
C LEU A 245 -9.24 2.04 18.68
N LEU A 246 -8.27 2.95 18.81
CA LEU A 246 -7.25 3.20 17.79
C LEU A 246 -6.47 1.94 17.43
N ALA A 247 -6.03 1.16 18.43
CA ALA A 247 -5.31 -0.08 18.18
C ALA A 247 -6.18 -1.08 17.41
N GLN A 248 -7.46 -1.20 17.76
CA GLN A 248 -8.39 -2.07 17.03
C GLN A 248 -8.58 -1.62 15.58
N ASP A 249 -8.84 -0.33 15.36
CA ASP A 249 -9.00 0.27 14.02
C ASP A 249 -7.81 0.01 13.10
N ILE A 250 -6.60 0.06 13.64
CA ILE A 250 -5.36 -0.18 12.89
C ILE A 250 -5.17 -1.68 12.62
N LEU A 251 -5.51 -2.56 13.58
CA LEU A 251 -5.43 -4.01 13.40
C LEU A 251 -6.37 -4.49 12.28
N ASP A 252 -7.59 -3.94 12.23
CA ASP A 252 -8.59 -4.31 11.22
C ASP A 252 -8.11 -3.85 9.82
N ARG A 253 -7.63 -2.60 9.71
CA ARG A 253 -7.05 -2.07 8.46
C ARG A 253 -5.78 -2.81 8.04
N GLU A 254 -4.95 -3.25 8.99
CA GLU A 254 -3.74 -4.03 8.69
C GLU A 254 -4.11 -5.34 8.01
N GLN A 255 -5.15 -6.00 8.50
CA GLN A 255 -5.67 -7.23 7.92
C GLN A 255 -6.20 -7.01 6.50
N ASN A 256 -6.91 -5.91 6.26
CA ASN A 256 -7.37 -5.53 4.92
C ASN A 256 -6.20 -5.29 3.96
N ILE A 257 -5.18 -4.55 4.38
CA ILE A 257 -3.96 -4.36 3.59
C ILE A 257 -3.31 -5.71 3.25
N ARG A 258 -3.12 -6.59 4.24
CA ARG A 258 -2.55 -7.93 4.04
C ARG A 258 -3.35 -8.78 3.06
N ALA A 259 -4.67 -8.73 3.14
CA ALA A 259 -5.55 -9.44 2.20
C ALA A 259 -5.38 -8.92 0.77
N ILE A 260 -5.23 -7.60 0.59
CA ILE A 260 -5.08 -6.96 -0.72
C ILE A 260 -3.70 -7.23 -1.33
N ILE A 261 -2.61 -7.03 -0.57
CA ILE A 261 -1.24 -7.12 -1.11
C ILE A 261 -0.60 -8.51 -0.94
N GLY A 262 -1.18 -9.37 -0.12
CA GLY A 262 -0.61 -10.66 0.24
C GLY A 262 0.34 -10.59 1.43
N ASP A 263 0.27 -11.62 2.27
CA ASP A 263 0.92 -11.69 3.57
C ASP A 263 2.47 -11.66 3.47
N ASP A 264 3.02 -12.26 2.42
CA ASP A 264 4.46 -12.26 2.13
C ASP A 264 4.99 -10.87 1.73
N ALA A 265 4.24 -10.14 0.90
CA ALA A 265 4.60 -8.79 0.50
C ALA A 265 4.52 -7.84 1.71
N TYR A 266 3.47 -7.99 2.52
CA TYR A 266 3.31 -7.22 3.75
C TYR A 266 4.46 -7.46 4.73
N LYS A 267 4.84 -8.72 5.00
CA LYS A 267 5.94 -9.05 5.94
C LYS A 267 7.26 -8.38 5.53
N LYS A 268 7.57 -8.39 4.23
CA LYS A 268 8.80 -7.80 3.66
C LYS A 268 8.80 -6.27 3.59
N MET A 269 7.62 -5.64 3.71
CA MET A 269 7.50 -4.19 3.59
C MET A 269 8.28 -3.46 4.70
N PRO A 270 9.17 -2.51 4.36
CA PRO A 270 9.89 -1.71 5.34
C PRO A 270 8.96 -0.94 6.26
N GLN A 271 9.35 -0.73 7.51
CA GLN A 271 8.50 -0.09 8.52
C GLN A 271 7.97 1.28 8.08
N ASN A 272 8.82 2.13 7.54
CA ASN A 272 8.41 3.45 7.08
C ASN A 272 7.38 3.41 5.94
N VAL A 273 7.47 2.40 5.07
CA VAL A 273 6.48 2.19 4.00
C VAL A 273 5.18 1.64 4.60
N LYS A 274 5.26 0.71 5.55
CA LYS A 274 4.07 0.21 6.28
C LYS A 274 3.31 1.36 6.93
N ASP A 275 4.00 2.20 7.70
CA ASP A 275 3.43 3.37 8.37
C ASP A 275 2.71 4.29 7.36
N SER A 276 3.35 4.65 6.25
CA SER A 276 2.74 5.52 5.23
C SER A 276 1.58 4.86 4.47
N VAL A 277 1.64 3.55 4.21
CA VAL A 277 0.51 2.81 3.61
C VAL A 277 -0.67 2.79 4.59
N MET A 278 -0.40 2.61 5.88
CA MET A 278 -1.44 2.66 6.90
C MET A 278 -2.05 4.06 7.01
N ASP A 279 -1.25 5.13 7.01
CA ASP A 279 -1.79 6.51 6.98
C ASP A 279 -2.67 6.75 5.75
N PHE A 280 -2.23 6.24 4.59
CA PHE A 280 -2.97 6.35 3.34
C PHE A 280 -4.35 5.68 3.47
N VAL A 281 -4.38 4.44 3.96
CA VAL A 281 -5.61 3.67 4.13
C VAL A 281 -6.49 4.26 5.23
N PHE A 282 -5.89 4.72 6.33
CA PHE A 282 -6.61 5.37 7.42
C PHE A 282 -7.30 6.65 6.93
N ASN A 283 -6.61 7.46 6.13
CA ASN A 283 -7.14 8.72 5.61
C ASN A 283 -8.14 8.57 4.46
N ARG A 284 -7.99 7.56 3.60
CA ARG A 284 -8.76 7.43 2.34
C ARG A 284 -9.68 6.24 2.26
N GLY A 285 -9.54 5.29 3.18
CA GLY A 285 -10.28 4.04 3.15
C GLY A 285 -9.68 3.01 2.20
N GLU A 286 -10.15 1.78 2.37
CA GLU A 286 -9.59 0.60 1.72
C GLU A 286 -9.97 0.49 0.26
N THR A 287 -11.19 0.89 -0.10
CA THR A 287 -11.64 0.91 -1.50
C THR A 287 -10.74 1.80 -2.37
N MET A 288 -10.32 2.95 -1.84
CA MET A 288 -9.40 3.85 -2.53
C MET A 288 -8.01 3.23 -2.70
N PHE A 289 -7.55 2.49 -1.70
CA PHE A 289 -6.30 1.77 -1.76
C PHE A 289 -6.35 0.60 -2.77
N GLU A 290 -7.39 -0.22 -2.71
CA GLU A 290 -7.61 -1.36 -3.61
C GLU A 290 -7.70 -0.92 -5.08
N ASN A 291 -8.46 0.14 -5.36
CA ASN A 291 -8.63 0.67 -6.71
C ASN A 291 -7.36 1.34 -7.26
N HIS A 292 -6.38 1.63 -6.41
CA HIS A 292 -5.10 2.17 -6.84
C HIS A 292 -4.17 1.04 -7.36
N SER A 293 -4.60 0.35 -8.41
CA SER A 293 -3.96 -0.87 -8.92
C SER A 293 -2.44 -0.76 -9.15
N GLY A 294 -1.96 0.37 -9.68
CA GLY A 294 -0.53 0.63 -9.87
C GLY A 294 0.26 0.78 -8.57
N PHE A 295 -0.35 1.30 -7.50
CA PHE A 295 0.25 1.39 -6.17
C PHE A 295 0.27 0.01 -5.50
N VAL A 296 -0.86 -0.70 -5.53
CA VAL A 296 -0.97 -2.07 -5.00
C VAL A 296 -0.01 -3.03 -5.69
N SER A 297 0.10 -2.98 -7.02
CA SER A 297 1.03 -3.83 -7.80
C SER A 297 2.50 -3.56 -7.44
N ALA A 298 2.86 -2.29 -7.23
CA ALA A 298 4.20 -1.91 -6.79
C ALA A 298 4.51 -2.44 -5.37
N LEU A 299 3.54 -2.37 -4.45
CA LEU A 299 3.69 -2.96 -3.10
C LEU A 299 3.83 -4.48 -3.15
N LYS A 300 3.02 -5.17 -3.98
CA LYS A 300 3.07 -6.63 -4.19
C LYS A 300 4.43 -7.11 -4.70
N SER A 301 5.02 -6.35 -5.62
CA SER A 301 6.31 -6.67 -6.24
C SER A 301 7.52 -6.22 -5.42
N GLY A 302 7.32 -5.42 -4.36
CA GLY A 302 8.40 -4.83 -3.58
C GLY A 302 9.09 -3.65 -4.27
N ASP A 303 8.51 -3.11 -5.35
CA ASP A 303 8.96 -1.87 -5.98
C ASP A 303 8.48 -0.66 -5.17
N TYR A 304 9.16 -0.44 -4.04
CA TYR A 304 8.79 0.65 -3.13
C TYR A 304 9.04 2.03 -3.73
N SER A 305 9.93 2.16 -4.73
CA SER A 305 10.16 3.45 -5.39
C SER A 305 8.91 3.87 -6.17
N SER A 306 8.42 2.98 -7.03
CA SER A 306 7.16 3.15 -7.74
C SER A 306 5.96 3.32 -6.82
N ALA A 307 5.93 2.58 -5.69
CA ALA A 307 4.82 2.63 -4.76
C ALA A 307 4.74 4.00 -4.06
N ILE A 308 5.86 4.49 -3.53
CA ILE A 308 5.94 5.78 -2.84
C ILE A 308 5.62 6.92 -3.81
N ALA A 309 6.13 6.87 -5.05
CA ALA A 309 5.83 7.88 -6.07
C ALA A 309 4.33 7.96 -6.42
N LYS A 310 3.54 6.92 -6.11
CA LYS A 310 2.09 6.86 -6.33
C LYS A 310 1.25 7.22 -5.10
N MET A 311 1.85 7.60 -3.97
CA MET A 311 1.14 8.13 -2.80
C MET A 311 0.66 9.59 -2.99
N ASN A 312 0.34 9.99 -4.23
CA ASN A 312 0.04 11.37 -4.62
C ASN A 312 -1.45 11.64 -4.87
N VAL A 313 -2.34 10.70 -4.54
CA VAL A 313 -3.80 10.90 -4.64
C VAL A 313 -4.27 11.80 -3.49
N ASP A 314 -4.93 12.92 -3.78
CA ASP A 314 -5.09 14.05 -2.84
C ASP A 314 -6.51 14.62 -2.73
N TYR A 315 -7.53 13.86 -3.15
CA TYR A 315 -8.92 14.28 -3.02
C TYR A 315 -9.71 13.53 -1.93
N SER A 316 -10.70 14.20 -1.37
CA SER A 316 -11.80 13.60 -0.61
C SER A 316 -13.01 13.38 -1.51
N GLU A 317 -13.70 12.25 -1.35
CA GLU A 317 -14.96 11.99 -2.06
C GLU A 317 -16.15 12.38 -1.19
N ILE A 318 -17.08 13.14 -1.76
CA ILE A 318 -18.34 13.51 -1.11
C ILE A 318 -19.48 12.97 -1.99
N LYS A 319 -20.36 12.17 -1.40
CA LYS A 319 -21.52 11.59 -2.09
C LYS A 319 -22.79 12.31 -1.66
N PHE A 320 -23.53 12.83 -2.64
CA PHE A 320 -24.79 13.54 -2.45
C PHE A 320 -25.98 12.63 -2.79
N LYS A 321 -27.16 12.95 -2.27
CA LYS A 321 -28.38 12.18 -2.56
C LYS A 321 -28.87 12.42 -3.98
N SER A 322 -28.57 13.58 -4.54
CA SER A 322 -28.95 13.96 -5.90
C SER A 322 -27.95 14.95 -6.52
N SER A 323 -27.98 15.07 -7.84
CA SER A 323 -27.22 16.08 -8.57
C SER A 323 -27.57 17.51 -8.16
N GLY A 324 -28.84 17.79 -7.87
CA GLY A 324 -29.28 19.11 -7.41
C GLY A 324 -28.74 19.48 -6.02
N GLU A 325 -28.51 18.51 -5.13
CA GLU A 325 -27.87 18.76 -3.84
C GLU A 325 -26.38 19.07 -4.00
N LEU A 326 -25.69 18.32 -4.88
CA LEU A 326 -24.30 18.57 -5.23
C LEU A 326 -24.11 19.96 -5.84
N GLU A 327 -24.99 20.36 -6.76
CA GLU A 327 -24.92 21.66 -7.42
C GLU A 327 -25.10 22.80 -6.41
N LYS A 328 -26.09 22.68 -5.50
CA LYS A 328 -26.27 23.64 -4.39
C LYS A 328 -25.04 23.74 -3.51
N TYR A 329 -24.38 22.61 -3.21
CA TYR A 329 -23.14 22.62 -2.43
C TYR A 329 -22.04 23.41 -3.14
N ILE A 330 -21.78 23.13 -4.42
CA ILE A 330 -20.72 23.78 -5.20
C ILE A 330 -20.99 25.27 -5.39
N ASN A 331 -22.25 25.68 -5.48
CA ASN A 331 -22.62 27.10 -5.65
C ASN A 331 -22.33 27.97 -4.43
N ASN A 332 -21.97 27.38 -3.28
CA ASN A 332 -21.48 28.14 -2.12
C ASN A 332 -20.00 28.56 -2.25
N PHE A 333 -19.32 28.16 -3.33
CA PHE A 333 -17.90 28.44 -3.54
C PHE A 333 -17.71 29.32 -4.78
N GLU A 334 -16.95 30.41 -4.63
CA GLU A 334 -16.60 31.34 -5.70
C GLU A 334 -15.67 30.66 -6.72
N ASN A 335 -14.59 30.04 -6.24
CA ASN A 335 -13.61 29.35 -7.06
C ASN A 335 -13.82 27.82 -7.00
N LYS A 336 -14.41 27.28 -8.07
CA LYS A 336 -14.81 25.87 -8.17
C LYS A 336 -13.70 24.93 -8.63
N LYS A 337 -12.47 25.43 -8.87
CA LYS A 337 -11.34 24.63 -9.40
C LYS A 337 -10.83 23.54 -8.45
N MET A 338 -11.26 23.58 -7.19
CA MET A 338 -11.00 22.52 -6.20
C MET A 338 -11.97 21.33 -6.29
N PHE A 339 -12.87 21.32 -7.27
CA PHE A 339 -13.91 20.31 -7.43
C PHE A 339 -13.84 19.59 -8.78
N VAL A 340 -14.07 18.28 -8.75
CA VAL A 340 -14.33 17.47 -9.95
C VAL A 340 -15.60 16.66 -9.70
N VAL A 341 -16.62 16.86 -10.53
CA VAL A 341 -17.86 16.08 -10.48
C VAL A 341 -17.66 14.78 -11.24
N GLU A 342 -17.96 13.65 -10.60
CA GLU A 342 -17.87 12.34 -11.23
C GLU A 342 -18.99 12.11 -12.23
N LYS A 343 -18.81 11.10 -13.08
CA LYS A 343 -19.75 10.76 -14.15
C LYS A 343 -21.16 10.41 -13.66
N ASP A 344 -21.30 10.00 -12.41
CA ASP A 344 -22.59 9.69 -11.80
C ASP A 344 -23.44 10.94 -11.47
N GLY A 345 -22.85 12.13 -11.58
CA GLY A 345 -23.49 13.42 -11.31
C GLY A 345 -23.82 13.67 -9.84
N LYS A 346 -23.40 12.80 -8.92
CA LYS A 346 -23.73 12.88 -7.48
C LYS A 346 -22.52 12.63 -6.57
N THR A 347 -21.37 12.31 -7.12
CA THR A 347 -20.11 12.20 -6.40
C THR A 347 -19.19 13.36 -6.79
N LEU A 348 -18.62 14.00 -5.77
CA LEU A 348 -17.73 15.14 -5.91
C LEU A 348 -16.36 14.79 -5.33
N ARG A 349 -15.31 14.93 -6.14
CA ARG A 349 -13.94 14.97 -5.62
C ARG A 349 -13.60 16.40 -5.22
N LYS A 350 -13.22 16.58 -3.95
CA LYS A 350 -12.78 17.84 -3.36
C LYS A 350 -11.30 17.78 -3.04
N TYR A 351 -10.55 18.73 -3.58
CA TYR A 351 -9.11 18.85 -3.38
C TYR A 351 -8.79 19.96 -2.37
N LEU A 352 -7.79 19.75 -1.51
CA LEU A 352 -7.47 20.65 -0.40
C LEU A 352 -5.96 20.68 -0.16
N SER A 353 -5.42 21.84 0.21
CA SER A 353 -3.98 21.97 0.48
C SER A 353 -3.52 21.09 1.63
N GLY A 354 -4.38 20.88 2.63
CA GLY A 354 -4.12 19.98 3.75
C GLY A 354 -4.01 18.50 3.35
N LEU A 355 -4.70 18.06 2.29
CA LEU A 355 -4.56 16.69 1.78
C LEU A 355 -3.22 16.49 1.09
N ASP A 356 -2.79 17.47 0.30
CA ASP A 356 -1.44 17.48 -0.29
C ASP A 356 -0.36 17.53 0.79
N LYS A 357 -0.56 18.33 1.86
CA LYS A 357 0.35 18.35 3.02
C LYS A 357 0.54 16.96 3.62
N ARG A 358 -0.56 16.22 3.81
CA ARG A 358 -0.54 14.84 4.34
C ARG A 358 0.10 13.86 3.36
N ARG A 359 -0.16 13.98 2.05
CA ARG A 359 0.54 13.18 1.03
C ARG A 359 2.05 13.43 1.04
N LEU A 360 2.46 14.69 1.21
CA LEU A 360 3.87 15.03 1.30
C LEU A 360 4.52 14.40 2.54
N TYR A 361 3.82 14.38 3.68
CA TYR A 361 4.25 13.66 4.88
C TYR A 361 4.42 12.16 4.62
N GLU A 362 3.43 11.50 4.01
CA GLU A 362 3.48 10.06 3.69
C GLU A 362 4.67 9.72 2.78
N ILE A 363 4.84 10.49 1.69
CA ILE A 363 5.94 10.32 0.74
C ILE A 363 7.27 10.50 1.47
N SER A 364 7.40 11.58 2.25
CA SER A 364 8.61 11.88 3.03
C SER A 364 8.94 10.76 4.02
N HIS A 365 7.96 10.31 4.81
CA HIS A 365 8.17 9.27 5.81
C HIS A 365 8.56 7.96 5.17
N ALA A 366 7.87 7.52 4.11
CA ALA A 366 8.20 6.30 3.40
C ALA A 366 9.58 6.37 2.72
N SER A 367 9.98 7.55 2.23
CA SER A 367 11.28 7.77 1.57
C SER A 367 12.49 7.59 2.50
N LYS A 368 12.28 7.53 3.82
CA LYS A 368 13.36 7.27 4.79
C LYS A 368 14.09 5.96 4.53
N ILE A 369 13.46 4.98 3.86
CA ILE A 369 14.11 3.72 3.46
C ILE A 369 15.34 3.92 2.57
N TYR A 370 15.43 5.07 1.88
CA TYR A 370 16.55 5.39 1.00
C TYR A 370 17.69 6.14 1.69
N ASN A 371 17.60 6.37 3.01
CA ASN A 371 18.66 7.04 3.80
C ASN A 371 19.13 8.36 3.16
N GLY A 372 18.18 9.15 2.66
CA GLY A 372 18.46 10.42 1.98
C GLY A 372 18.77 10.31 0.49
N LYS A 373 19.08 9.14 -0.08
CA LYS A 373 19.27 8.93 -1.53
C LYS A 373 17.94 8.68 -2.25
N ILE A 374 17.01 9.61 -2.09
CA ILE A 374 15.62 9.48 -2.58
C ILE A 374 15.61 9.43 -4.12
N PRO A 375 14.98 8.41 -4.72
CA PRO A 375 14.77 8.31 -6.17
C PRO A 375 14.10 9.52 -6.81
N ASP A 376 14.48 9.84 -8.05
CA ASP A 376 13.98 11.01 -8.78
C ASP A 376 12.47 10.99 -9.01
N GLU A 377 11.89 9.81 -9.25
CA GLU A 377 10.43 9.69 -9.43
C GLU A 377 9.64 10.04 -8.16
N ILE A 378 10.19 9.70 -6.99
CA ILE A 378 9.62 10.08 -5.70
C ILE A 378 9.76 11.59 -5.51
N MET A 379 10.94 12.15 -5.77
CA MET A 379 11.17 13.59 -5.65
C MET A 379 10.27 14.40 -6.59
N LYS A 380 10.07 13.92 -7.82
CA LYS A 380 9.13 14.52 -8.78
C LYS A 380 7.70 14.46 -8.28
N SER A 381 7.27 13.31 -7.74
CA SER A 381 5.94 13.16 -7.16
C SER A 381 5.73 14.10 -5.97
N ALA A 382 6.68 14.16 -5.04
CA ALA A 382 6.66 15.07 -3.92
C ALA A 382 6.62 16.55 -4.34
N GLN A 383 7.41 16.94 -5.34
CA GLN A 383 7.40 18.30 -5.86
C GLN A 383 6.04 18.65 -6.49
N ASN A 384 5.40 17.71 -7.18
CA ASN A 384 4.06 17.92 -7.74
C ASN A 384 3.01 18.08 -6.65
N VAL A 385 3.02 17.23 -5.63
CA VAL A 385 2.14 17.32 -4.44
C VAL A 385 2.33 18.67 -3.75
N TYR A 386 3.57 19.09 -3.51
CA TYR A 386 3.87 20.39 -2.91
C TYR A 386 3.32 21.56 -3.75
N ASN A 387 3.58 21.56 -5.06
CA ASN A 387 3.13 22.62 -5.96
C ASN A 387 1.60 22.71 -6.00
N ARG A 388 0.94 21.55 -5.98
CA ARG A 388 -0.52 21.44 -5.99
C ARG A 388 -1.14 21.88 -4.67
N GLY A 389 -0.49 21.58 -3.54
CA GLY A 389 -0.90 22.07 -2.23
C GLY A 389 -0.92 23.59 -2.17
N LEU A 390 0.12 24.27 -2.69
CA LEU A 390 0.13 25.73 -2.81
C LEU A 390 -0.97 26.26 -3.73
N TYR A 391 -1.25 25.56 -4.82
CA TYR A 391 -2.34 25.93 -5.73
C TYR A 391 -3.69 25.84 -5.04
N PHE A 392 -4.01 24.73 -4.36
CA PHE A 392 -5.27 24.62 -3.63
C PHE A 392 -5.35 25.56 -2.44
N MET A 393 -4.22 25.91 -1.81
CA MET A 393 -4.18 26.93 -0.76
C MET A 393 -4.66 28.29 -1.27
N SER A 394 -4.25 28.69 -2.48
CA SER A 394 -4.78 29.93 -3.09
C SER A 394 -6.29 29.85 -3.36
N ILE A 395 -6.79 28.69 -3.80
CA ILE A 395 -8.23 28.48 -4.04
C ILE A 395 -9.01 28.48 -2.72
N GLU A 396 -8.46 27.90 -1.66
CA GLU A 396 -9.02 27.95 -0.31
C GLU A 396 -9.09 29.40 0.20
N THR A 397 -8.10 30.24 -0.10
CA THR A 397 -8.14 31.68 0.20
C THR A 397 -9.19 32.43 -0.61
N ASP A 398 -9.31 32.16 -1.92
CA ASP A 398 -10.36 32.75 -2.77
C ASP A 398 -11.75 32.44 -2.21
N ASN A 399 -11.95 31.20 -1.75
CA ASN A 399 -13.21 30.75 -1.16
C ASN A 399 -13.40 31.15 0.32
N GLY A 400 -12.48 31.93 0.91
CA GLY A 400 -12.57 32.37 2.31
C GLY A 400 -12.35 31.26 3.36
N LEU A 401 -11.92 30.07 2.96
CA LEU A 401 -11.55 28.97 3.87
C LEU A 401 -10.24 29.27 4.62
N ILE A 402 -9.34 30.02 3.96
CA ILE A 402 -8.16 30.63 4.59
C ILE A 402 -8.36 32.13 4.51
N LYS A 403 -8.25 32.83 5.65
CA LYS A 403 -8.37 34.29 5.66
C LYS A 403 -7.24 34.92 4.84
N LYS A 404 -7.56 35.96 4.04
CA LYS A 404 -6.60 36.61 3.13
C LYS A 404 -5.38 37.18 3.85
N ASP A 405 -5.56 37.74 5.05
CA ASP A 405 -4.50 38.26 5.92
C ASP A 405 -3.61 37.14 6.52
N ALA A 406 -4.13 35.93 6.67
CA ALA A 406 -3.39 34.76 7.15
C ALA A 406 -2.62 34.02 6.05
N TYR A 407 -2.96 34.22 4.76
CA TYR A 407 -2.42 33.43 3.64
C TYR A 407 -0.89 33.36 3.61
N LEU A 408 -0.21 34.51 3.77
CA LEU A 408 1.26 34.55 3.72
C LEU A 408 1.90 33.74 4.86
N ASN A 409 1.33 33.79 6.07
CA ASN A 409 1.82 33.02 7.22
C ASN A 409 1.58 31.53 7.01
N VAL A 410 0.37 31.14 6.59
CA VAL A 410 0.04 29.73 6.29
C VAL A 410 0.94 29.16 5.19
N LYS A 411 1.21 29.95 4.14
CA LYS A 411 2.14 29.57 3.06
C LYS A 411 3.57 29.40 3.59
N ALA A 412 4.03 30.31 4.45
CA ALA A 412 5.37 30.25 5.04
C ALA A 412 5.54 28.99 5.92
N GLU A 413 4.55 28.68 6.77
CA GLU A 413 4.52 27.46 7.57
C GLU A 413 4.51 26.20 6.70
N TYR A 414 3.68 26.17 5.65
CA TYR A 414 3.64 25.07 4.69
C TYR A 414 5.01 24.85 4.01
N ASN A 415 5.67 25.93 3.58
CA ASN A 415 7.02 25.87 3.00
C ASN A 415 8.06 25.34 4.00
N GLN A 416 8.02 25.80 5.25
CA GLN A 416 8.94 25.36 6.30
C GLN A 416 8.78 23.86 6.58
N GLU A 417 7.54 23.39 6.72
CA GLU A 417 7.25 21.98 6.95
C GLU A 417 7.63 21.11 5.76
N ALA A 418 7.29 21.51 4.53
CA ALA A 418 7.65 20.81 3.30
C ALA A 418 9.17 20.70 3.13
N SER A 419 9.90 21.78 3.42
CA SER A 419 11.36 21.78 3.43
C SER A 419 11.93 20.77 4.43
N LYS A 420 11.41 20.76 5.66
CA LYS A 420 11.84 19.83 6.72
C LYS A 420 11.59 18.37 6.36
N MET A 421 10.43 18.06 5.76
CA MET A 421 10.06 16.70 5.36
C MET A 421 11.07 16.08 4.39
N LEU A 422 11.56 16.85 3.41
CA LEU A 422 12.45 16.35 2.37
C LEU A 422 13.87 16.94 2.46
N ASN A 423 14.30 17.35 3.66
CA ASN A 423 15.64 17.87 3.94
C ASN A 423 16.10 18.97 2.95
N GLY A 424 15.21 19.91 2.64
CA GLY A 424 15.48 21.05 1.75
C GLY A 424 15.57 20.70 0.25
N LYS A 425 15.22 19.47 -0.15
CA LYS A 425 15.33 19.04 -1.55
C LYS A 425 14.20 19.51 -2.47
N LEU A 426 13.15 20.10 -1.92
CA LEU A 426 12.06 20.69 -2.70
C LEU A 426 12.45 22.07 -3.22
N LYS A 427 12.03 22.37 -4.45
CA LYS A 427 12.07 23.72 -5.00
C LYS A 427 10.88 24.51 -4.45
N LEU A 428 11.14 25.27 -3.38
CA LEU A 428 10.11 26.06 -2.71
C LEU A 428 9.74 27.29 -3.55
N LYS A 429 8.46 27.67 -3.52
CA LYS A 429 7.98 28.93 -4.08
C LYS A 429 7.90 29.98 -2.99
N GLN A 430 8.65 31.07 -3.18
CA GLN A 430 8.56 32.27 -2.33
C GLN A 430 7.18 32.89 -2.40
#